data_AF-A0AAW7S536-F1
#
_entry.id   AF-A0AAW7S536-F1
#
_cell.length_a   1.000
_cell.length_b   1.000
_cell.length_c   1.000
_cell.angle_alpha   90.00
_cell.angle_beta   90.00
_cell.angle_gamma   90.00
#
_symmetry.space_group_name_H-M   'P 1'
#
loop_
_entity.id
_entity.type
_entity.pdbx_description
1 polymer ?
#
loop_
_entity_poly.entity_id
_entity_poly.type
_entity_poly.pdbx_seq_one_letter_code
_entity_poly.pdbx_strand_id
1 'polypeptide(L)'
;MRNVPPLISHNLFGSLSDLIFHFDDPMSLTTIAIADDHPVVIEMLKRLPQWEPDFLISHCCNSGEGLIDALTRSPVDLIVVDY
;
A
#
# COMPACT_ATOMS: atom_id res chain seq x y z
N MET A 1 -9.61 -51.04 -10.89
CA MET A 1 -9.81 -49.82 -10.08
C MET A 1 -8.98 -49.89 -8.82
N ARG A 2 -7.90 -49.11 -8.78
CA ARG A 2 -7.29 -48.50 -7.59
C ARG A 2 -6.24 -47.52 -8.13
N ASN A 3 -6.60 -46.23 -8.14
CA ASN A 3 -5.73 -45.12 -8.53
C ASN A 3 -4.67 -44.90 -7.45
N VAL A 4 -3.41 -44.91 -7.83
CA VAL A 4 -2.33 -44.29 -7.07
C VAL A 4 -1.58 -43.39 -8.07
N PRO A 5 -1.61 -42.05 -7.92
CA PRO A 5 -0.83 -41.18 -8.78
C PRO A 5 0.67 -41.36 -8.51
N PRO A 6 1.53 -41.25 -9.54
CA PRO A 6 2.97 -41.36 -9.39
C PRO A 6 3.55 -40.12 -8.68
N LEU A 7 4.61 -40.34 -7.91
CA LEU A 7 5.48 -39.31 -7.36
C LEU A 7 6.13 -38.52 -8.51
N ILE A 8 5.91 -37.21 -8.56
CA ILE A 8 6.70 -36.30 -9.41
C ILE A 8 7.66 -35.52 -8.50
N SER A 9 8.94 -35.75 -8.76
CA SER A 9 10.09 -35.07 -8.15
C SER A 9 10.42 -33.77 -8.89
N HIS A 10 10.76 -32.74 -8.11
CA HIS A 10 11.65 -31.60 -8.36
C HIS A 10 11.80 -31.01 -9.78
N ASN A 11 11.53 -29.70 -9.89
CA ASN A 11 12.47 -28.63 -10.30
C ASN A 11 11.63 -27.36 -10.59
N LEU A 12 11.72 -26.33 -9.74
CA LEU A 12 12.66 -25.20 -9.81
C LEU A 12 12.20 -24.09 -10.80
N PHE A 13 12.01 -22.89 -10.24
CA PHE A 13 11.76 -21.59 -10.87
C PHE A 13 10.38 -21.38 -11.52
N GLY A 14 9.44 -20.88 -10.70
CA GLY A 14 8.42 -19.96 -11.19
C GLY A 14 9.11 -18.72 -11.77
N SER A 15 8.51 -18.16 -12.82
CA SER A 15 9.17 -17.22 -13.73
C SER A 15 9.72 -16.01 -12.98
N LEU A 16 10.85 -15.44 -13.44
CA LEU A 16 11.30 -14.11 -13.00
C LEU A 16 10.23 -13.03 -13.25
N SER A 17 9.26 -13.30 -14.14
CA SER A 17 8.04 -12.51 -14.35
C SER A 17 7.20 -12.34 -13.08
N ASP A 18 7.18 -13.34 -12.18
CA ASP A 18 6.40 -13.29 -10.94
C ASP A 18 7.10 -12.43 -9.86
N LEU A 19 8.37 -12.06 -10.10
CA LEU A 19 9.21 -11.24 -9.22
C LEU A 19 9.45 -9.82 -9.76
N ILE A 20 8.89 -9.49 -10.93
CA ILE A 20 8.87 -8.10 -11.40
C ILE A 20 7.69 -7.44 -10.70
N PHE A 21 7.99 -6.58 -9.74
CA PHE A 21 7.06 -5.65 -9.13
C PHE A 21 6.04 -5.18 -10.18
N HIS A 22 4.76 -5.51 -9.98
CA HIS A 22 3.66 -4.91 -10.72
C HIS A 22 3.59 -3.41 -10.35
N PHE A 23 4.43 -2.60 -11.00
CA PHE A 23 4.41 -1.14 -10.88
C PHE A 23 3.57 -0.48 -11.98
N ASP A 24 2.93 -1.24 -12.87
CA ASP A 24 2.16 -0.69 -13.97
C ASP A 24 0.74 -1.27 -13.99
N ASP A 25 -0.08 -0.88 -13.01
CA ASP A 25 -1.52 -0.72 -13.25
C ASP A 25 -1.76 0.78 -13.40
N PRO A 26 -1.91 1.33 -14.63
CA PRO A 26 -1.86 2.78 -14.88
C PRO A 26 -3.06 3.57 -14.34
N MET A 27 -3.82 3.01 -13.39
CA MET A 27 -5.05 3.59 -12.82
C MET A 27 -5.32 3.19 -11.35
N SER A 28 -4.35 2.63 -10.61
CA SER A 28 -4.62 2.32 -9.20
C SER A 28 -4.50 3.59 -8.33
N LEU A 29 -5.62 3.94 -7.69
CA LEU A 29 -5.69 5.03 -6.71
C LEU A 29 -4.67 4.79 -5.60
N THR A 30 -3.71 5.70 -5.43
CA THR A 30 -2.70 5.58 -4.37
C THR A 30 -3.28 6.05 -3.04
N THR A 31 -3.36 5.17 -2.05
CA THR A 31 -3.84 5.51 -0.71
C THR A 31 -2.71 6.01 0.18
N ILE A 32 -2.98 7.08 0.93
CA ILE A 32 -1.98 7.80 1.73
C ILE A 32 -2.46 7.96 3.17
N ALA A 33 -1.61 7.64 4.13
CA ALA A 33 -1.76 8.03 5.54
C ALA A 33 -0.79 9.17 5.88
N ILE A 34 -1.26 10.16 6.64
CA ILE A 34 -0.46 11.28 7.13
C ILE A 34 -0.43 11.25 8.66
N ALA A 35 0.75 11.41 9.24
CA ALA A 35 0.96 11.71 10.65
C ALA A 35 1.67 13.06 10.79
N ASP A 36 0.94 14.06 11.28
CA ASP A 36 1.42 15.43 11.48
C ASP A 36 0.53 16.09 12.54
N ASP A 37 1.11 16.72 13.55
CA ASP A 37 0.37 17.38 14.62
C ASP A 37 0.06 18.86 14.33
N HIS A 38 0.51 19.38 13.18
CA HIS A 38 0.23 20.73 12.69
C HIS A 38 -1.04 20.76 11.82
N PRO A 39 -2.16 21.31 12.33
CA PRO A 39 -3.44 21.28 11.61
C PRO A 39 -3.40 21.99 10.25
N VAL A 40 -2.53 23.00 10.12
CA VAL A 40 -2.36 23.76 8.87
C VAL A 40 -1.75 22.90 7.77
N VAL A 41 -0.78 22.03 8.10
CA VAL A 41 -0.14 21.16 7.12
C VAL A 41 -1.13 20.11 6.62
N ILE A 42 -1.87 19.47 7.54
CA ILE A 42 -2.91 18.50 7.19
C ILE A 42 -3.95 19.12 6.24
N GLU A 43 -4.42 20.33 6.53
CA GLU A 43 -5.42 21.00 5.69
C GLU A 43 -4.85 21.38 4.32
N MET A 44 -3.59 21.78 4.24
CA MET A 44 -2.90 22.03 2.97
C MET A 44 -2.78 20.76 2.14
N LEU A 45 -2.37 19.64 2.75
CA LEU A 45 -2.20 18.35 2.06
C LEU A 45 -3.53 17.83 1.48
N LYS A 46 -4.64 17.99 2.21
CA LYS A 46 -5.98 17.64 1.72
C LYS A 46 -6.44 18.45 0.51
N ARG A 47 -5.87 19.64 0.31
CA ARG A 47 -6.21 20.57 -0.78
C ARG A 47 -5.24 20.51 -1.95
N LEU A 48 -4.23 19.63 -1.89
CA LEU A 48 -3.33 19.44 -3.00
C LEU A 48 -4.14 19.09 -4.26
N PRO A 49 -3.83 19.70 -5.41
CA PRO A 49 -4.46 19.32 -6.65
C PRO A 49 -4.30 17.82 -6.88
N GLN A 50 -5.39 17.16 -7.29
CA GLN A 50 -5.37 15.78 -7.74
C GLN A 50 -4.69 15.74 -9.11
N TRP A 51 -3.35 15.72 -9.10
CA TRP A 51 -2.55 15.51 -10.30
C TRP A 51 -2.46 14.01 -10.56
N GLU A 52 -2.62 13.60 -11.82
CA GLU A 52 -2.47 12.20 -12.18
C GLU A 52 -1.04 11.70 -11.83
N PRO A 53 -0.91 10.50 -11.25
CA PRO A 53 -1.98 9.56 -10.90
C PRO A 53 -2.76 9.95 -9.62
N ASP A 54 -4.06 9.64 -9.59
CA ASP A 54 -4.95 9.97 -8.48
C ASP A 54 -4.45 9.45 -7.13
N PHE A 55 -4.67 10.23 -6.07
CA PHE A 55 -4.36 9.83 -4.70
C PHE A 55 -5.50 10.11 -3.72
N LEU A 56 -5.60 9.28 -2.69
CA LEU A 56 -6.57 9.42 -1.61
C LEU A 56 -5.86 9.45 -0.26
N ILE A 57 -6.02 10.56 0.46
CA ILE A 57 -5.63 10.63 1.87
C ILE A 57 -6.72 9.91 2.69
N SER A 58 -6.43 8.69 3.13
CA SER A 58 -7.37 7.83 3.87
C SER A 58 -7.30 8.04 5.38
N HIS A 59 -6.13 8.44 5.90
CA HIS A 59 -5.89 8.65 7.32
C HIS A 59 -5.12 9.95 7.57
N CYS A 60 -5.57 10.72 8.56
CA CYS A 60 -4.80 11.82 9.14
C CYS A 60 -4.73 11.61 10.66
N CYS A 61 -3.53 11.48 11.18
CA CYS A 61 -3.25 11.26 12.58
C CYS A 61 -2.38 12.42 13.09
N ASN A 62 -2.57 12.81 14.36
CA ASN A 62 -1.77 13.84 15.03
C ASN A 62 -0.73 13.23 15.99
N SER A 63 -0.51 11.92 15.89
CA SER A 63 0.42 11.17 16.74
C SER A 63 0.84 9.88 16.05
N GLY A 64 2.03 9.38 16.43
CA GLY A 64 2.52 8.09 15.96
C GLY A 64 1.67 6.90 16.43
N GLU A 65 1.13 6.94 17.65
CA GLU A 65 0.23 5.90 18.15
C GLU A 65 -1.06 5.83 17.31
N GLY A 66 -1.67 6.99 17.03
CA GLY A 66 -2.85 7.06 16.17
C GLY A 66 -2.58 6.54 14.76
N LEU A 67 -1.38 6.77 14.22
CA LEU A 67 -0.96 6.23 12.92
C LEU A 67 -0.87 4.71 12.95
N ILE A 68 -0.18 4.13 13.94
CA ILE A 68 -0.03 2.67 14.07
C ILE A 68 -1.42 2.02 14.19
N ASP A 69 -2.30 2.59 15.01
CA ASP A 69 -3.68 2.13 15.16
C ASP A 69 -4.49 2.22 13.84
N ALA A 70 -4.27 3.24 13.03
CA ALA A 70 -4.93 3.37 11.72
C ALA A 70 -4.44 2.28 10.75
N LEU A 71 -3.13 2.09 10.65
CA LEU A 71 -2.50 1.15 9.71
C LEU A 71 -2.79 -0.32 10.03
N THR A 72 -2.96 -0.66 11.31
CA THR A 72 -3.38 -2.03 11.71
C THR A 72 -4.81 -2.35 11.29
N ARG A 73 -5.69 -1.34 11.18
CA ARG A 73 -7.07 -1.51 10.72
C ARG A 73 -7.19 -1.48 9.20
N SER A 74 -6.41 -0.60 8.55
CA SER A 74 -6.43 -0.41 7.10
C SER A 74 -5.04 -0.01 6.61
N PRO A 75 -4.28 -0.91 5.97
CA PRO A 75 -2.99 -0.55 5.38
C PRO A 75 -3.18 0.43 4.20
N VAL A 76 -2.12 1.17 3.88
CA VAL A 76 -2.07 2.14 2.78
C VAL A 76 -0.79 1.95 1.96
N ASP A 77 -0.73 2.55 0.78
CA ASP A 77 0.41 2.44 -0.13
C ASP A 77 1.58 3.36 0.27
N LEU A 78 1.27 4.54 0.80
CA LEU A 78 2.25 5.55 1.20
C LEU A 78 1.94 6.14 2.58
N ILE A 79 3.00 6.37 3.36
CA ILE A 79 2.92 7.01 4.66
C ILE A 79 3.78 8.28 4.64
N VAL A 80 3.21 9.40 5.06
CA VAL A 80 3.90 10.69 5.27
C VAL A 80 3.91 10.98 6.76
N VAL A 81 5.09 11.12 7.37
CA VAL A 81 5.23 11.36 8.82
C VAL A 81 6.11 12.59 9.04
N ASP A 82 5.59 13.55 9.79
CA ASP A 82 6.36 14.63 10.42
C ASP A 82 6.92 14.15 11.77
N TYR A 83 8.20 14.41 12.02
CA TYR A 83 8.97 13.89 13.16
C TYR A 83 9.44 15.02 14.08
#